data_AF-A0A0P9DD95-F1
#
_entry.id   AF-A0A0P9DD95-F1
#
_cell.length_a   1.000
_cell.length_b   1.000
_cell.length_c   1.000
_cell.angle_alpha   90.00
_cell.angle_beta   90.00
_cell.angle_gamma   90.00
#
_symmetry.space_group_name_H-M   'P 1'
#
loop_
_entity.id
_entity.type
_entity.pdbx_description
1 polymer ?
#
loop_
_entity_poly.entity_id
_entity_poly.type
_entity_poly.pdbx_seq_one_letter_code
_entity_poly.pdbx_strand_id
1 'polypeptide(L)'
;MYDPAPIVFHQHLADLDVVVMRLGQYQESFWAFMTKAALSDRAYTWPIVRHMLYWYVRKTVRGLGAVAKKRDRPLALVLSEARGALRGPFALLRSHRWLKTEQQRRLGDVAQDPSHIHVL
;
A
#
# COMPACT_ATOMS: atom_id res chain seq x y z
N MET A 1 5.49 -4.37 -6.87
CA MET A 1 6.75 -4.48 -6.11
C MET A 1 7.11 -3.06 -5.71
N TYR A 2 7.31 -2.78 -4.42
CA TYR A 2 7.78 -1.46 -3.97
C TYR A 2 9.21 -1.31 -4.46
N ASP A 3 9.45 -0.33 -5.33
CA ASP A 3 10.78 -0.01 -5.84
C ASP A 3 11.43 0.99 -4.85
N PRO A 4 12.53 0.61 -4.15
CA PRO A 4 13.20 1.47 -3.18
C PRO A 4 14.14 2.50 -3.81
N ALA A 5 14.40 2.43 -5.13
CA ALA A 5 15.31 3.33 -5.83
C ALA A 5 14.95 4.84 -5.83
N PRO A 6 13.68 5.30 -5.68
CA PRO A 6 13.35 6.71 -5.87
C PRO A 6 13.39 7.54 -4.56
N ILE A 7 14.15 7.13 -3.54
CA ILE A 7 14.46 8.02 -2.39
C ILE A 7 15.43 9.16 -2.82
N VAL A 8 15.70 9.32 -4.12
CA VAL A 8 16.41 10.47 -4.67
C VAL A 8 15.45 11.65 -4.83
N PHE A 9 15.52 12.51 -3.82
CA PHE A 9 14.84 13.79 -3.68
C PHE A 9 14.85 14.63 -4.99
N HIS A 10 13.66 15.16 -5.33
CA HIS A 10 13.39 16.39 -6.10
C HIS A 10 13.01 16.35 -7.58
N GLN A 11 13.06 15.21 -8.29
CA GLN A 11 12.50 15.17 -9.67
C GLN A 11 10.97 15.01 -9.71
N HIS A 12 10.33 14.61 -8.61
CA HIS A 12 8.90 14.31 -8.60
C HIS A 12 7.99 15.54 -8.61
N LEU A 13 8.49 16.74 -8.27
CA LEU A 13 7.65 17.95 -8.24
C LEU A 13 7.41 18.58 -9.62
N ALA A 14 8.21 18.21 -10.63
CA ALA A 14 8.09 18.75 -11.98
C ALA A 14 7.01 18.06 -12.82
N ASP A 15 6.57 16.86 -12.43
CA ASP A 15 5.60 16.05 -13.17
C ASP A 15 4.47 15.59 -12.25
N LEU A 16 3.29 16.18 -12.46
CA LEU A 16 2.09 15.92 -11.68
C LEU A 16 1.64 14.44 -11.79
N ASP A 17 1.87 13.79 -12.93
CA ASP A 17 1.48 12.39 -13.13
C ASP A 17 2.37 11.45 -12.32
N VAL A 18 3.67 11.77 -12.23
CA VAL A 18 4.61 11.05 -11.36
C VAL A 18 4.23 11.23 -9.88
N VAL A 19 3.82 12.44 -9.46
CA VAL A 19 3.31 12.67 -8.09
C VAL A 19 2.11 11.78 -7.82
N VAL A 20 1.10 11.81 -8.71
CA VAL A 20 -0.15 11.05 -8.55
C VAL A 20 0.14 9.54 -8.46
N MET A 21 1.01 9.03 -9.34
CA MET A 21 1.42 7.62 -9.32
C MET A 21 2.09 7.25 -7.99
N ARG A 22 3.08 8.02 -7.53
CA ARG A 22 3.83 7.75 -6.29
C ARG A 22 2.94 7.87 -5.06
N LEU A 23 2.07 8.88 -5.02
CA LEU A 23 1.09 9.05 -3.94
C LEU A 23 0.15 7.84 -3.84
N GLY A 24 -0.27 7.30 -4.99
CA GLY A 24 -1.03 6.05 -5.06
C GLY A 24 -0.27 4.86 -4.47
N GLN A 25 1.02 4.71 -4.78
CA GLN A 25 1.87 3.63 -4.24
C GLN A 25 2.09 3.73 -2.73
N TYR A 26 2.32 4.93 -2.21
CA TYR A 26 2.43 5.17 -0.76
C TYR A 26 1.12 4.84 -0.05
N GLN A 27 0.00 5.26 -0.63
CA GLN A 27 -1.30 4.99 -0.06
C GLN A 27 -1.62 3.49 -0.05
N GLU A 28 -1.34 2.76 -1.14
CA GLU A 28 -1.50 1.30 -1.21
C GLU A 28 -0.67 0.58 -0.12
N SER A 29 0.59 1.00 0.06
CA SER A 29 1.50 0.42 1.07
C SER A 29 1.03 0.70 2.51
N PHE A 30 0.56 1.92 2.78
CA PHE A 30 -0.02 2.31 4.06
C PHE A 30 -1.24 1.46 4.41
N TRP A 31 -2.17 1.29 3.47
CA TRP A 31 -3.37 0.47 3.69
C TRP A 31 -3.03 -1.01 3.87
N ALA A 32 -2.03 -1.53 3.16
CA ALA A 32 -1.55 -2.90 3.37
C ALA A 32 -0.96 -3.09 4.78
N PHE A 33 -0.10 -2.16 5.24
CA PHE A 33 0.48 -2.19 6.58
C PHE A 33 -0.60 -2.14 7.66
N MET A 34 -1.53 -1.20 7.55
CA MET A 34 -2.59 -1.03 8.53
C MET A 34 -3.58 -2.20 8.54
N THR A 35 -3.88 -2.78 7.38
CA THR A 35 -4.69 -4.01 7.29
C THR A 35 -3.98 -5.16 8.00
N LYS A 36 -2.66 -5.32 7.80
CA LYS A 36 -1.87 -6.32 8.53
C LYS A 36 -1.88 -6.07 10.03
N ALA A 37 -1.70 -4.83 10.47
CA ALA A 37 -1.74 -4.45 11.89
C ALA A 37 -3.11 -4.80 12.52
N ALA A 38 -4.20 -4.45 11.83
CA ALA A 38 -5.55 -4.78 12.27
C ALA A 38 -5.80 -6.28 12.36
N LEU A 39 -5.22 -7.09 11.47
CA LEU A 39 -5.36 -8.56 11.49
C LEU A 39 -4.44 -9.25 12.51
N SER A 40 -3.28 -8.65 12.81
CA SER A 40 -2.28 -9.24 13.71
C SER A 40 -2.68 -9.11 15.17
N ASP A 41 -3.37 -8.02 15.52
CA ASP A 41 -3.79 -7.76 16.90
C ASP A 41 -5.32 -7.59 16.99
N ARG A 42 -5.99 -8.63 17.50
CA ARG A 42 -7.45 -8.68 17.63
C ARG A 42 -7.99 -7.67 18.64
N ALA A 43 -7.23 -7.30 19.66
CA ALA A 43 -7.68 -6.35 20.67
C ALA A 43 -7.79 -4.94 20.09
N TYR A 44 -6.92 -4.60 19.12
CA TYR A 44 -6.87 -3.29 18.50
C TYR A 44 -7.49 -3.23 17.10
N THR A 45 -7.95 -4.35 16.54
CA THR A 45 -8.60 -4.39 15.21
C THR A 45 -9.69 -3.34 15.08
N TRP A 46 -10.65 -3.30 16.01
CA TRP A 46 -11.79 -2.40 15.91
C TRP A 46 -11.43 -0.92 16.07
N PRO A 47 -10.62 -0.52 17.06
CA PRO A 47 -10.07 0.85 17.13
C PRO A 47 -9.35 1.26 15.84
N ILE A 48 -8.51 0.39 15.29
CA ILE A 48 -7.76 0.65 14.05
C ILE A 48 -8.72 0.84 12.88
N VAL A 49 -9.62 -0.11 12.62
CA VAL A 49 -10.58 -0.05 11.52
C VAL A 49 -11.46 1.18 11.61
N ARG A 50 -11.98 1.50 12.80
CA ARG A 50 -12.81 2.70 13.01
C ARG A 50 -12.03 3.98 12.74
N HIS A 51 -10.80 4.08 13.26
CA HIS A 51 -9.94 5.23 13.02
C HIS A 51 -9.62 5.40 11.53
N MET A 52 -9.29 4.30 10.85
CA MET A 52 -9.03 4.30 9.41
C MET A 52 -10.24 4.73 8.60
N LEU A 53 -11.43 4.19 8.90
CA LEU A 53 -12.65 4.55 8.18
C LEU A 53 -13.00 6.02 8.39
N TYR A 54 -12.94 6.51 9.64
CA TYR A 54 -13.15 7.92 9.96
C TYR A 54 -12.18 8.82 9.20
N TRP A 55 -10.89 8.50 9.22
CA TRP A 55 -9.87 9.29 8.55
C TRP A 55 -10.05 9.28 7.03
N TYR A 56 -10.39 8.12 6.46
CA TYR A 56 -10.66 7.96 5.03
C TYR A 56 -11.86 8.78 4.57
N VAL A 57 -12.99 8.69 5.28
CA VAL A 57 -14.19 9.47 4.98
C VAL A 57 -13.89 10.96 5.11
N ARG A 58 -13.27 11.39 6.22
CA ARG A 58 -12.90 12.78 6.45
C ARG A 58 -11.97 13.32 5.35
N LYS A 59 -10.96 12.56 4.94
CA LYS A 59 -10.01 12.95 3.88
C LYS A 59 -10.71 13.05 2.53
N THR A 60 -11.56 12.08 2.20
CA THR A 60 -12.33 12.05 0.94
C THR A 60 -13.31 13.22 0.86
N VAL A 61 -14.08 13.47 1.91
CA VAL A 61 -15.01 14.62 2.00
C VAL A 61 -14.27 15.95 1.88
N ARG A 62 -13.13 16.10 2.55
CA ARG A 62 -12.30 17.32 2.43
C ARG A 62 -11.68 17.47 1.04
N GLY A 63 -11.28 16.38 0.41
CA GLY A 63 -10.75 16.34 -0.96
C GLY A 63 -11.81 16.77 -1.97
N LEU A 64 -12.99 16.14 -1.92
CA LEU A 64 -14.15 16.49 -2.75
C LEU A 64 -14.61 17.93 -2.51
N GLY A 65 -14.66 18.38 -1.25
CA GLY A 65 -15.00 19.76 -0.92
C GLY A 65 -13.98 20.78 -1.45
N ALA A 66 -12.69 20.43 -1.50
CA ALA A 66 -11.66 21.30 -2.09
C ALA A 66 -11.81 21.41 -3.61
N VAL A 67 -12.14 20.30 -4.29
CA VAL A 67 -12.44 20.27 -5.72
C VAL A 67 -13.70 21.07 -6.04
N ALA A 68 -14.78 20.86 -5.28
CA ALA A 68 -16.05 21.56 -5.47
C ALA A 68 -15.89 23.08 -5.30
N LYS A 69 -14.98 23.51 -4.43
CA LYS A 69 -14.60 24.92 -4.23
C LYS A 69 -13.65 25.47 -5.30
N LYS A 70 -13.39 24.73 -6.39
CA LYS A 70 -12.43 25.08 -7.46
C LYS A 70 -11.05 25.54 -6.93
N ARG A 71 -10.61 25.01 -5.78
CA ARG A 71 -9.20 25.15 -5.40
C ARG A 71 -8.41 24.24 -6.35
N ASP A 72 -7.22 24.66 -6.78
CA ASP A 72 -6.31 24.01 -7.75
C ASP A 72 -5.86 22.59 -7.35
N ARG A 73 -6.80 21.71 -7.02
CA ARG A 73 -6.58 20.36 -6.57
C ARG A 73 -7.09 19.43 -7.67
N PRO A 74 -6.19 18.77 -8.40
CA PRO A 74 -6.58 17.93 -9.51
C PRO A 74 -7.44 16.76 -9.00
N LEU A 75 -8.60 16.56 -9.62
CA LEU A 75 -9.52 15.46 -9.32
C LEU A 75 -8.82 14.09 -9.39
N ALA A 76 -7.88 13.95 -10.32
CA ALA A 76 -7.05 12.77 -10.48
C ALA A 76 -6.31 12.39 -9.19
N LEU A 77 -5.84 13.37 -8.41
CA LEU A 77 -5.14 13.14 -7.16
C LEU A 77 -6.09 12.58 -6.09
N VAL A 78 -7.28 13.16 -5.94
CA VAL A 78 -8.31 12.67 -4.99
C VAL A 78 -8.77 11.26 -5.35
N LEU A 79 -8.98 10.98 -6.64
CA LEU A 79 -9.39 9.66 -7.12
C LEU A 79 -8.29 8.61 -6.99
N SER A 80 -7.03 8.97 -7.24
CA SER A 80 -5.90 8.05 -7.06
C SER A 80 -5.74 7.61 -5.61
N GLU A 81 -5.92 8.53 -4.66
CA GLU A 81 -5.89 8.24 -3.23
C GLU A 81 -7.06 7.31 -2.82
N ALA A 82 -8.27 7.60 -3.30
CA ALA A 82 -9.44 6.76 -3.03
C ALA A 82 -9.26 5.34 -3.59
N ARG A 83 -8.69 5.22 -4.79
CA ARG A 83 -8.39 3.92 -5.42
C ARG A 83 -7.30 3.15 -4.68
N GLY A 84 -6.31 3.83 -4.12
CA GLY A 84 -5.26 3.21 -3.30
C GLY A 84 -5.81 2.58 -2.01
N ALA A 85 -6.81 3.20 -1.39
CA ALA A 85 -7.47 2.65 -0.19
C ALA A 85 -8.21 1.34 -0.46
N LEU A 86 -8.91 1.29 -1.61
CA LEU A 86 -9.60 0.07 -2.04
C LEU A 86 -8.62 -1.04 -2.43
N ARG A 87 -7.45 -0.69 -2.98
CA ARG A 87 -6.42 -1.66 -3.41
C ARG A 87 -5.58 -2.23 -2.28
N GLY A 88 -5.39 -1.51 -1.17
CA GLY A 88 -4.56 -1.94 -0.05
C GLY A 88 -4.87 -3.36 0.49
N PRO A 89 -6.13 -3.70 0.79
CA PRO A 89 -6.49 -5.06 1.24
C PRO A 89 -6.18 -6.14 0.19
N PHE A 90 -6.37 -5.84 -1.09
CA PHE A 90 -6.01 -6.76 -2.18
C PHE A 90 -4.49 -6.87 -2.38
N ALA A 91 -3.74 -5.80 -2.15
CA ALA A 91 -2.29 -5.80 -2.18
C ALA A 91 -1.72 -6.74 -1.09
N LEU A 92 -2.32 -6.74 0.09
CA LEU A 92 -1.99 -7.69 1.15
C LEU A 92 -2.25 -9.14 0.71
N LEU A 93 -3.43 -9.45 0.15
CA LEU A 93 -3.74 -10.78 -0.39
C LEU A 93 -2.77 -11.21 -1.49
N ARG A 94 -2.40 -10.29 -2.39
CA ARG A 94 -1.41 -10.55 -3.45
C ARG A 94 -0.04 -10.86 -2.84
N SER A 95 0.40 -10.11 -1.83
CA SER A 95 1.67 -10.34 -1.14
C SER A 95 1.72 -11.70 -0.44
N HIS A 96 0.62 -12.11 0.21
CA HIS A 96 0.52 -13.42 0.85
C HIS A 96 0.57 -14.57 -0.17
N ARG A 97 -0.11 -14.41 -1.32
CA ARG A 97 -0.05 -15.41 -2.40
C ARG A 97 1.37 -15.54 -2.95
N TRP A 98 2.05 -14.43 -3.18
CA TRP A 98 3.42 -14.42 -3.69
C TRP A 98 4.40 -15.06 -2.72
N LEU A 99 4.32 -14.72 -1.42
CA LEU A 99 5.13 -15.35 -0.37
C LEU A 99 4.92 -16.86 -0.30
N LYS A 100 3.66 -17.33 -0.42
CA LYS A 100 3.36 -18.76 -0.41
C LYS A 100 3.99 -19.49 -1.60
N THR A 101 3.92 -18.90 -2.80
CA THR A 101 4.56 -19.46 -4.00
C THR A 101 6.09 -19.48 -3.88
N GLU A 102 6.68 -18.40 -3.37
CA GLU A 102 8.13 -18.31 -3.19
C GLU A 102 8.64 -19.28 -2.13
N GLN A 103 7.90 -19.45 -1.03
CA GLN A 103 8.22 -20.44 0.00
C GLN A 103 8.12 -21.87 -0.53
N GLN A 104 7.14 -22.17 -1.40
CA GLN A 104 7.02 -23.47 -2.06
C GLN A 104 8.17 -23.74 -3.04
N ARG A 105 8.63 -22.72 -3.78
CA ARG A 105 9.82 -22.85 -4.64
C ARG A 105 11.06 -23.16 -3.81
N ARG A 106 11.34 -22.37 -2.77
CA ARG A 106 12.49 -22.60 -1.88
C ARG A 106 12.47 -23.98 -1.23
N LEU A 107 11.30 -24.47 -0.80
CA LEU A 107 11.15 -25.82 -0.26
C LEU A 107 11.36 -26.91 -1.33
N GLY A 108 10.94 -26.66 -2.57
CA GLY A 108 11.23 -27.53 -3.71
C GLY A 108 12.71 -27.58 -4.07
N ASP A 109 13.38 -26.43 -4.07
CA ASP A 109 14.81 -26.31 -4.33
C ASP A 109 15.64 -27.02 -3.24
N VAL A 110 15.29 -26.83 -1.97
CA VAL A 110 15.92 -27.54 -0.82
C VAL A 110 15.67 -29.05 -0.87
N ALA A 111 14.51 -29.49 -1.40
CA ALA A 111 14.21 -30.91 -1.56
C ALA A 111 14.93 -31.55 -2.77
N GLN A 112 15.28 -30.76 -3.80
CA GLN A 112 16.05 -31.21 -4.96
C GLN A 112 17.57 -31.17 -4.73
N ASP A 113 18.06 -30.28 -3.87
CA ASP A 113 19.49 -30.19 -3.53
C ASP A 113 19.71 -29.94 -2.02
N PRO A 114 19.82 -31.01 -1.22
CA PRO A 114 20.04 -30.91 0.24
C PRO A 114 21.45 -30.46 0.62
N SER A 115 22.37 -30.25 -0.34
CA SER A 115 23.76 -29.87 -0.06
C SER A 115 23.95 -28.38 0.30
N HIS A 116 22.90 -27.56 0.13
CA HIS A 116 22.94 -26.11 0.37
C HIS A 116 22.53 -25.64 1.78
N ILE A 117 22.44 -26.54 2.77
CA ILE A 117 22.23 -26.15 4.18
C ILE A 117 23.56 -25.68 4.78
N HIS A 118 24.01 -24.48 4.38
CA HIS A 118 24.99 -23.75 5.17
C HIS A 118 24.26 -23.12 6.35
N VAL A 119 24.47 -23.76 7.50
CA VAL A 119 24.15 -23.29 8.85
C VAL A 119 24.69 -21.86 9.03
N LEU A 120 23.79 -20.91 9.30
CA LEU A 120 24.09 -19.64 9.96
C LEU A 120 23.56 -19.70 11.39
#